data_AF-N9RSD0-F1
#
_entry.id   AF-N9RSD0-F1
#
_cell.length_a   1.000
_cell.length_b   1.000
_cell.length_c   1.000
_cell.angle_alpha   90.00
_cell.angle_beta   90.00
_cell.angle_gamma   90.00
#
_symmetry.space_group_name_H-M   'P 1'
#
loop_
_entity.id
_entity.type
_entity.pdbx_description
1 polymer ?
#
loop_
_entity_poly.entity_id
_entity_poly.type
_entity_poly.pdbx_seq_one_letter_code
_entity_poly.pdbx_strand_id
1 'polypeptide(L)'
;MFTKIRQKTILAFFFTVSLNHTNAMDSMTDKELSEETGQALFSIQNIAPDSNGNPNQNIGFYRLAMQVEMESNLNIKSLQLGCGGVKGAGCDIDLSNVSLTGANPIDNNFASTDAKIKNPFFEFAIKHPNSAALREIVGLRFGAESVLGLLSLGSNPDSENILDDTGIGTITGDLNISVTDSKLSNGCVRLLVCLPFTGTLAPYNTSISVNRAKTIDLTGLQATTTSVVGFPIGLTLNNINVLNQPLSTVHRLLLAKDKDGNIPTSDFYLSLQSMPITWQKLSSQSFDNPQAQSGWWISLPNLQISNLDIKQQVEVAASDVIGGILFNQPIYINPLDLGQKPAQNCYGSLKFC
;
A
#
# COMPACT_ATOMS: atom_id res chain seq x y z
N MET A 1 20.72 -31.39 55.66
CA MET A 1 19.70 -32.35 56.16
C MET A 1 18.95 -31.67 57.29
N PHE A 2 17.90 -30.93 56.97
CA PHE A 2 16.96 -30.41 57.97
C PHE A 2 15.55 -30.75 57.49
N THR A 3 14.89 -31.56 58.30
CA THR A 3 13.52 -32.02 58.12
C THR A 3 12.67 -31.42 59.24
N LYS A 4 11.41 -31.13 58.92
CA LYS A 4 10.24 -30.87 59.80
C LYS A 4 10.05 -29.45 60.33
N ILE A 5 8.83 -28.99 60.63
CA ILE A 5 7.44 -29.14 60.16
C ILE A 5 6.59 -28.35 61.18
N ARG A 6 5.55 -27.64 60.69
CA ARG A 6 4.28 -27.20 61.33
C ARG A 6 4.30 -26.27 62.57
N GLN A 7 3.44 -25.27 62.52
CA GLN A 7 2.26 -25.22 63.40
C GLN A 7 1.14 -24.32 62.84
N LYS A 8 -0.06 -24.89 62.72
CA LYS A 8 -1.33 -24.15 62.61
C LYS A 8 -1.83 -23.91 64.03
N THR A 9 -2.16 -22.67 64.36
CA THR A 9 -3.07 -22.35 65.47
C THR A 9 -4.09 -21.33 64.97
N ILE A 10 -5.34 -21.73 65.00
CA ILE A 10 -6.52 -20.87 64.86
C ILE A 10 -6.92 -20.47 66.29
N LEU A 11 -7.06 -19.18 66.57
CA LEU A 11 -7.95 -18.68 67.62
C LEU A 11 -8.49 -17.29 67.23
N ALA A 12 -9.77 -17.09 67.48
CA ALA A 12 -10.63 -16.10 66.87
C ALA A 12 -10.71 -14.76 67.63
N PHE A 13 -11.28 -13.78 66.90
CA PHE A 13 -12.05 -12.62 67.38
C PHE A 13 -11.29 -11.35 67.79
N PHE A 14 -11.29 -10.32 66.93
CA PHE A 14 -12.02 -9.05 67.14
C PHE A 14 -11.94 -8.16 65.90
N PHE A 15 -13.08 -7.58 65.54
CA PHE A 15 -13.32 -6.70 64.39
C PHE A 15 -12.76 -5.29 64.67
N THR A 16 -11.76 -4.86 63.90
CA THR A 16 -11.48 -3.42 63.65
C THR A 16 -11.08 -3.26 62.18
N VAL A 17 -12.02 -2.79 61.36
CA VAL A 17 -11.73 -2.35 59.98
C VAL A 17 -11.01 -1.02 60.07
N SER A 18 -9.69 -1.06 59.96
CA SER A 18 -8.85 0.12 59.68
C SER A 18 -8.54 0.11 58.20
N LEU A 19 -9.28 0.90 57.41
CA LEU A 19 -8.92 1.21 56.03
C LEU A 19 -7.71 2.15 56.05
N ASN A 20 -6.50 1.59 56.04
CA ASN A 20 -5.31 2.28 55.59
C ASN A 20 -4.86 1.62 54.29
N HIS A 21 -5.46 2.03 53.18
CA HIS A 21 -4.90 1.78 51.86
C HIS A 21 -3.75 2.79 51.64
N THR A 22 -2.64 2.58 52.32
CA THR A 22 -1.36 3.11 51.83
C THR A 22 -0.92 2.20 50.71
N ASN A 23 -1.40 2.47 49.49
CA ASN A 23 -0.72 1.98 48.28
C ASN A 23 0.57 2.77 48.15
N ALA A 24 1.55 2.43 48.99
CA ALA A 24 2.93 2.73 48.69
C ALA A 24 3.33 1.83 47.52
N MET A 25 4.02 2.39 46.52
CA MET A 25 4.65 1.57 45.48
C MET A 25 5.59 0.58 46.18
N ASP A 26 5.29 -0.71 46.06
CA ASP A 26 6.19 -1.74 46.56
C ASP A 26 7.42 -1.77 45.65
N SER A 27 8.58 -1.54 46.25
CA SER A 27 9.86 -1.55 45.55
C SER A 27 10.20 -3.00 45.20
N MET A 28 9.93 -3.40 43.96
CA MET A 28 10.38 -4.69 43.43
C MET A 28 11.92 -4.71 43.38
N THR A 29 12.52 -5.82 43.81
CA THR A 29 13.97 -5.99 43.76
C THR A 29 14.44 -6.32 42.33
N ASP A 30 15.69 -6.00 41.97
CA ASP A 30 16.27 -6.32 40.63
C ASP A 30 16.12 -7.80 40.24
N LYS A 31 15.95 -8.69 41.22
CA LYS A 31 15.73 -10.12 41.01
C LYS A 31 14.30 -10.45 40.54
N GLU A 32 13.29 -9.76 41.08
CA GLU A 32 11.90 -9.86 40.60
C GLU A 32 11.75 -9.13 39.24
N LEU A 33 12.53 -8.07 39.03
CA LEU A 33 12.61 -7.32 37.77
C LEU A 33 13.34 -8.11 36.65
N SER A 34 14.26 -9.00 37.03
CA SER A 34 14.98 -9.91 36.12
C SER A 34 14.23 -11.21 35.83
N GLU A 35 13.25 -11.58 36.65
CA GLU A 35 12.40 -12.76 36.42
C GLU A 35 11.27 -12.46 35.40
N GLU A 36 10.88 -11.19 35.26
CA GLU A 36 9.99 -10.72 34.19
C GLU A 36 10.81 -10.32 32.95
N THR A 37 11.05 -11.27 32.06
CA THR A 37 11.63 -11.00 30.73
C THR A 37 10.56 -10.35 29.83
N GLY A 38 10.29 -9.07 30.06
CA GLY A 38 9.46 -8.28 29.15
C GLY A 38 10.23 -7.98 27.87
N GLN A 39 9.78 -8.51 26.72
CA GLN A 39 10.20 -7.94 25.45
C GLN A 39 9.68 -6.49 25.40
N ALA A 40 10.57 -5.52 25.24
CA ALA A 40 10.17 -4.13 25.13
C ALA A 40 9.25 -3.98 23.91
N LEU A 41 7.97 -3.74 24.16
CA LEU A 41 6.94 -3.59 23.13
C LEU A 41 7.23 -2.42 22.19
N PHE A 42 7.89 -1.37 22.71
CA PHE A 42 8.24 -0.16 21.98
C PHE A 42 9.75 -0.02 21.86
N SER A 43 10.21 0.33 20.66
CA SER A 43 11.59 0.70 20.39
C SER A 43 11.67 2.13 19.86
N ILE A 44 12.69 2.86 20.32
CA ILE A 44 12.97 4.22 19.88
C ILE A 44 14.28 4.19 19.09
N GLN A 45 14.24 4.72 17.87
CA GLN A 45 15.43 4.88 17.03
C GLN A 45 15.58 6.36 16.66
N ASN A 46 16.82 6.84 16.70
CA ASN A 46 17.15 8.20 16.30
C ASN A 46 18.12 8.18 15.12
N ILE A 47 17.87 9.04 14.14
CA ILE A 47 18.79 9.31 13.04
C ILE A 47 19.15 10.80 13.15
N ALA A 48 20.39 11.10 13.49
CA ALA A 48 20.85 12.48 13.61
C ALA A 48 20.91 13.15 12.22
N PRO A 49 20.83 14.50 12.15
CA PRO A 49 21.15 15.24 10.94
C PRO A 49 22.52 14.82 10.40
N ASP A 50 22.65 14.76 9.08
CA ASP A 50 23.92 14.51 8.37
C ASP A 50 24.62 13.19 8.75
N SER A 51 23.93 12.28 9.45
CA SER A 51 24.41 10.95 9.83
C SER A 51 23.78 9.85 8.97
N ASN A 52 24.42 8.68 8.87
CA ASN A 52 23.87 7.50 8.19
C ASN A 52 23.41 7.76 6.74
N GLY A 53 24.10 8.64 6.01
CA GLY A 53 23.74 9.02 4.64
C GLY A 53 22.44 9.81 4.52
N ASN A 54 21.93 10.39 5.63
CA ASN A 54 20.75 11.24 5.64
C ASN A 54 20.97 12.51 4.77
N PRO A 55 20.24 12.66 3.64
CA PRO A 55 20.41 13.79 2.73
C PRO A 55 19.64 15.05 3.19
N ASN A 56 18.84 14.93 4.26
CA ASN A 56 17.96 16.01 4.72
C ASN A 56 18.77 16.96 5.63
N GLN A 57 19.15 18.11 5.07
CA GLN A 57 19.97 19.10 5.77
C GLN A 57 19.31 19.56 7.08
N ASN A 58 20.03 19.43 8.20
CA ASN A 58 19.57 19.82 9.53
C ASN A 58 18.27 19.15 10.00
N ILE A 59 17.88 18.01 9.42
CA ILE A 59 16.69 17.25 9.82
C ILE A 59 17.13 15.93 10.46
N GLY A 60 16.70 15.70 11.70
CA GLY A 60 16.84 14.41 12.39
C GLY A 60 15.50 13.67 12.45
N PHE A 61 15.57 12.35 12.57
CA PHE A 61 14.39 11.49 12.67
C PHE A 61 14.28 10.83 14.03
N TYR A 62 13.05 10.73 14.54
CA TYR A 62 12.72 10.02 15.78
C TYR A 62 11.61 9.01 15.47
N ARG A 63 11.97 7.73 15.49
CA ARG A 63 11.06 6.61 15.19
C ARG A 63 10.65 5.92 16.48
N LEU A 64 9.35 5.77 16.67
CA LEU A 64 8.73 4.93 17.69
C LEU A 64 8.11 3.72 16.98
N ALA A 65 8.78 2.57 17.06
CA ALA A 65 8.29 1.32 16.47
C ALA A 65 7.72 0.39 17.55
N MET A 66 6.68 -0.35 17.18
CA MET A 66 6.01 -1.33 18.02
C MET A 66 6.39 -2.74 17.57
N GLN A 67 6.73 -3.64 18.49
CA GLN A 67 7.06 -5.03 18.16
C GLN A 67 5.80 -5.91 18.21
N VAL A 68 4.91 -5.74 17.22
CA VAL A 68 3.62 -6.46 17.14
C VAL A 68 3.28 -6.85 15.70
N GLU A 69 2.45 -7.89 15.56
CA GLU A 69 1.68 -8.12 14.33
C GLU A 69 0.25 -7.63 14.58
N MET A 70 -0.17 -6.62 13.80
CA MET A 70 -1.53 -6.12 13.81
C MET A 70 -2.33 -6.76 12.68
N GLU A 71 -3.49 -7.29 13.01
CA GLU A 71 -4.51 -7.70 12.05
C GLU A 71 -5.51 -6.56 11.89
N SER A 72 -5.67 -6.05 10.67
CA SER A 72 -6.48 -4.87 10.38
C SER A 72 -7.52 -5.15 9.30
N ASN A 73 -8.76 -4.79 9.63
CA ASN A 73 -9.90 -4.81 8.72
C ASN A 73 -10.50 -3.41 8.67
N LEU A 74 -10.51 -2.78 7.50
CA LEU A 74 -11.00 -1.41 7.37
C LEU A 74 -11.98 -1.29 6.20
N ASN A 75 -13.01 -0.46 6.42
CA ASN A 75 -13.94 0.01 5.39
C ASN A 75 -14.10 1.53 5.56
N ILE A 76 -13.79 2.28 4.50
CA ILE A 76 -13.81 3.74 4.50
C ILE A 76 -14.57 4.19 3.25
N LYS A 77 -15.71 4.85 3.44
CA LYS A 77 -16.53 5.33 2.31
C LYS A 77 -15.80 6.39 1.47
N SER A 78 -15.06 7.28 2.12
CA SER A 78 -14.27 8.33 1.46
C SER A 78 -13.02 8.61 2.29
N LEU A 79 -11.85 8.45 1.69
CA LEU A 79 -10.56 8.79 2.27
C LEU A 79 -9.99 9.99 1.54
N GLN A 80 -10.07 11.14 2.19
CA GLN A 80 -9.67 12.43 1.64
C GLN A 80 -8.62 13.08 2.52
N LEU A 81 -7.42 13.28 1.96
CA LEU A 81 -6.26 13.82 2.66
C LEU A 81 -5.69 15.01 1.88
N GLY A 82 -5.35 16.08 2.59
CA GLY A 82 -4.71 17.27 2.00
C GLY A 82 -5.63 18.16 1.15
N CYS A 83 -6.95 18.01 1.28
CA CYS A 83 -7.92 18.80 0.54
C CYS A 83 -7.88 20.28 0.94
N GLY A 84 -7.57 21.17 -0.02
CA GLY A 84 -7.42 22.61 0.25
C GLY A 84 -6.20 22.96 1.10
N GLY A 85 -5.26 22.02 1.26
CA GLY A 85 -4.04 22.19 2.07
C GLY A 85 -2.95 23.00 1.36
N VAL A 86 -1.69 22.67 1.65
CA VAL A 86 -0.50 23.41 1.18
C VAL A 86 -0.37 23.50 -0.35
N LYS A 87 -1.03 22.62 -1.10
CA LYS A 87 -1.06 22.64 -2.57
C LYS A 87 -2.34 23.28 -3.14
N GLY A 88 -3.11 24.01 -2.33
CA GLY A 88 -4.32 24.70 -2.75
C GLY A 88 -5.51 23.77 -3.02
N ALA A 89 -6.47 24.25 -3.83
CA ALA A 89 -7.72 23.57 -4.13
C ALA A 89 -7.50 22.14 -4.67
N GLY A 90 -8.33 21.19 -4.21
CA GLY A 90 -8.16 19.75 -4.48
C GLY A 90 -7.42 19.02 -3.36
N CYS A 91 -7.40 17.69 -3.44
CA CYS A 91 -6.83 16.78 -2.43
C CYS A 91 -5.48 16.21 -2.90
N ASP A 92 -4.64 15.84 -1.94
CA ASP A 92 -3.40 15.10 -2.21
C ASP A 92 -3.68 13.62 -2.48
N ILE A 93 -4.59 13.05 -1.68
CA ILE A 93 -5.09 11.69 -1.83
C ILE A 93 -6.61 11.76 -1.67
N ASP A 94 -7.34 11.25 -2.66
CA ASP A 94 -8.80 11.15 -2.66
C ASP A 94 -9.18 9.78 -3.21
N LEU A 95 -9.65 8.91 -2.31
CA LEU A 95 -10.04 7.55 -2.63
C LEU A 95 -11.50 7.32 -2.21
N SER A 96 -12.26 6.68 -3.08
CA SER A 96 -13.65 6.29 -2.82
C SER A 96 -13.74 4.82 -2.42
N ASN A 97 -14.67 4.47 -1.52
CA ASN A 97 -14.98 3.10 -1.08
C ASN A 97 -13.74 2.21 -0.87
N VAL A 98 -12.88 2.63 0.05
CA VAL A 98 -11.64 1.94 0.37
C VAL A 98 -11.91 0.79 1.33
N SER A 99 -11.39 -0.40 1.04
CA SER A 99 -11.30 -1.48 2.01
C SER A 99 -9.89 -2.03 2.11
N LEU A 100 -9.43 -2.29 3.33
CA LEU A 100 -8.17 -2.99 3.59
C LEU A 100 -8.46 -4.34 4.23
N THR A 101 -8.02 -5.41 3.57
CA THR A 101 -8.27 -6.80 3.97
C THR A 101 -7.02 -7.65 3.76
N GLY A 102 -7.09 -8.92 4.12
CA GLY A 102 -6.07 -9.91 3.76
C GLY A 102 -5.87 -9.98 2.23
N ALA A 103 -4.68 -10.44 1.84
CA ALA A 103 -4.20 -10.43 0.45
C ALA A 103 -5.09 -11.25 -0.52
N ASN A 104 -5.70 -12.32 -0.04
CA ASN A 104 -6.31 -13.36 -0.87
C ASN A 104 -7.82 -13.49 -0.59
N PRO A 105 -8.68 -12.77 -1.32
CA PRO A 105 -10.13 -12.94 -1.19
C PRO A 105 -10.61 -14.27 -1.77
N ILE A 106 -11.69 -14.80 -1.20
CA ILE A 106 -12.39 -15.99 -1.69
C ILE A 106 -13.09 -15.65 -3.01
N ASP A 107 -12.90 -16.52 -4.00
CA ASP A 107 -13.48 -16.40 -5.35
C ASP A 107 -13.22 -15.03 -6.01
N ASN A 108 -12.10 -14.39 -5.65
CA ASN A 108 -11.77 -13.02 -6.02
C ASN A 108 -12.78 -11.93 -5.61
N ASN A 109 -13.82 -12.28 -4.85
CA ASN A 109 -14.95 -11.40 -4.56
C ASN A 109 -15.04 -10.99 -3.10
N PHE A 110 -14.77 -11.89 -2.15
CA PHE A 110 -15.03 -11.65 -0.73
C PHE A 110 -13.77 -11.71 0.10
N ALA A 111 -13.57 -10.74 0.97
CA ALA A 111 -12.49 -10.78 1.95
C ALA A 111 -12.57 -12.06 2.81
N SER A 112 -11.41 -12.68 3.06
CA SER A 112 -11.31 -13.98 3.74
C SER A 112 -10.55 -13.92 5.07
N THR A 113 -9.73 -12.88 5.24
CA THR A 113 -8.85 -12.64 6.38
C THR A 113 -8.60 -11.13 6.51
N ASP A 114 -7.96 -10.74 7.61
CA ASP A 114 -7.53 -9.36 7.86
C ASP A 114 -6.15 -9.09 7.24
N ALA A 115 -5.86 -7.81 6.97
CA ALA A 115 -4.53 -7.40 6.52
C ALA A 115 -3.53 -7.56 7.68
N LYS A 116 -2.32 -7.99 7.37
CA LYS A 116 -1.23 -8.14 8.35
C LYS A 116 -0.29 -6.94 8.25
N ILE A 117 -0.10 -6.25 9.37
CA ILE A 117 0.81 -5.12 9.51
C ILE A 117 1.82 -5.47 10.60
N LYS A 118 3.05 -5.76 10.20
CA LYS A 118 4.10 -6.21 11.11
C LYS A 118 5.02 -5.04 11.48
N ASN A 119 5.23 -4.89 12.77
CA ASN A 119 6.07 -3.89 13.40
C ASN A 119 5.78 -2.46 12.92
N PRO A 120 4.56 -1.95 13.17
CA PRO A 120 4.17 -0.59 12.81
C PRO A 120 4.97 0.45 13.57
N PHE A 121 5.16 1.63 12.98
CA PHE A 121 5.90 2.72 13.58
C PHE A 121 5.33 4.09 13.23
N PHE A 122 5.58 5.06 14.11
CA PHE A 122 5.49 6.48 13.82
C PHE A 122 6.89 7.07 13.76
N GLU A 123 7.17 7.96 12.82
CA GLU A 123 8.45 8.65 12.73
C GLU A 123 8.26 10.13 12.48
N PHE A 124 8.89 10.95 13.33
CA PHE A 124 8.87 12.40 13.23
C PHE A 124 10.16 12.89 12.58
N ALA A 125 10.02 13.81 11.62
CA ALA A 125 11.13 14.58 11.08
C ALA A 125 11.20 15.93 11.79
N ILE A 126 12.32 16.19 12.45
CA ILE A 126 12.54 17.39 13.25
C ILE A 126 13.68 18.20 12.64
N LYS A 127 13.37 19.42 12.21
CA LYS A 127 14.33 20.41 11.72
C LYS A 127 15.00 21.10 12.91
N HIS A 128 16.31 21.36 12.79
CA HIS A 128 17.16 21.91 13.85
C HIS A 128 17.05 21.14 15.19
N PRO A 129 17.19 19.80 15.21
CA PRO A 129 16.94 19.01 16.42
C PRO A 129 17.89 19.37 17.58
N ASN A 130 19.06 19.94 17.25
CA ASN A 130 20.08 20.36 18.22
C ASN A 130 19.84 21.76 18.81
N SER A 131 18.81 22.49 18.36
CA SER A 131 18.48 23.84 18.86
C SER A 131 17.10 23.87 19.49
N ALA A 132 17.03 23.98 20.82
CA ALA A 132 15.75 24.01 21.54
C ALA A 132 14.84 25.17 21.11
N ALA A 133 15.41 26.30 20.67
CA ALA A 133 14.66 27.47 20.24
C ALA A 133 14.19 27.42 18.77
N LEU A 134 14.84 26.61 17.93
CA LEU A 134 14.56 26.52 16.48
C LEU A 134 13.98 25.16 16.07
N ARG A 135 13.82 24.22 17.01
CA ARG A 135 13.33 22.87 16.71
C ARG A 135 11.89 22.94 16.23
N GLU A 136 11.62 22.29 15.10
CA GLU A 136 10.32 22.27 14.46
C GLU A 136 10.04 20.89 13.89
N ILE A 137 8.83 20.36 14.11
CA ILE A 137 8.38 19.15 13.42
C ILE A 137 7.98 19.55 12.01
N VAL A 138 8.71 19.05 11.03
CA VAL A 138 8.49 19.34 9.60
C VAL A 138 7.87 18.18 8.84
N GLY A 139 7.76 17.01 9.48
CA GLY A 139 7.06 15.87 8.92
C GLY A 139 6.75 14.78 9.93
N LEU A 140 5.78 13.96 9.56
CA LEU A 140 5.35 12.76 10.26
C LEU A 140 5.10 11.67 9.22
N ARG A 141 5.57 10.46 9.48
CA ARG A 141 5.11 9.27 8.75
C ARG A 141 4.64 8.18 9.67
N PHE A 142 3.68 7.41 9.18
CA PHE A 142 3.23 6.16 9.73
C PHE A 142 3.56 5.05 8.72
N GLY A 143 4.19 3.98 9.18
CA GLY A 143 4.56 2.86 8.32
C GLY A 143 4.69 1.57 9.11
N ALA A 144 5.22 0.55 8.46
CA ALA A 144 5.49 -0.74 9.09
C ALA A 144 6.76 -1.37 8.50
N GLU A 145 7.37 -2.30 9.24
CA GLU A 145 8.46 -3.12 8.71
C GLU A 145 7.97 -3.92 7.49
N SER A 146 6.79 -4.51 7.60
CA SER A 146 6.11 -5.11 6.46
C SER A 146 4.59 -5.06 6.55
N VAL A 147 3.96 -5.08 5.37
CA VAL A 147 2.51 -5.13 5.19
C VAL A 147 2.17 -6.23 4.20
N LEU A 148 1.11 -6.97 4.49
CA LEU A 148 0.49 -7.92 3.56
C LEU A 148 -1.02 -7.72 3.59
N GLY A 149 -1.59 -7.34 2.45
CA GLY A 149 -3.02 -7.10 2.36
C GLY A 149 -3.47 -6.68 0.97
N LEU A 150 -4.77 -6.65 0.76
CA LEU A 150 -5.40 -6.15 -0.44
C LEU A 150 -6.09 -4.82 -0.12
N LEU A 151 -5.71 -3.78 -0.84
CA LEU A 151 -6.42 -2.50 -0.86
C LEU A 151 -7.41 -2.54 -2.01
N SER A 152 -8.71 -2.64 -1.70
CA SER A 152 -9.77 -2.52 -2.70
C SER A 152 -10.36 -1.11 -2.71
N LEU A 153 -10.73 -0.62 -3.89
CA LEU A 153 -11.07 0.77 -4.12
C LEU A 153 -12.33 0.89 -4.98
N GLY A 154 -13.23 1.77 -4.57
CA GLY A 154 -14.29 2.31 -5.40
C GLY A 154 -15.34 1.30 -5.87
N SER A 155 -15.73 1.37 -7.14
CA SER A 155 -16.78 0.54 -7.74
C SER A 155 -16.59 0.42 -9.24
N ASN A 156 -16.84 -0.77 -9.79
CA ASN A 156 -16.95 -1.04 -11.22
C ASN A 156 -18.19 -1.91 -11.46
N PRO A 157 -19.36 -1.30 -11.76
CA PRO A 157 -20.57 -2.05 -12.06
C PRO A 157 -20.46 -2.79 -13.39
N ASP A 158 -19.96 -2.15 -14.45
CA ASP A 158 -19.80 -2.72 -15.79
C ASP A 158 -18.34 -2.73 -16.25
N SER A 159 -17.75 -3.94 -16.29
CA SER A 159 -16.33 -4.18 -16.60
C SER A 159 -15.93 -3.92 -18.07
N GLU A 160 -16.82 -3.31 -18.85
CA GLU A 160 -16.60 -2.91 -20.24
C GLU A 160 -16.71 -1.38 -20.41
N ASN A 161 -17.06 -0.63 -19.35
CA ASN A 161 -17.38 0.79 -19.41
C ASN A 161 -16.54 1.62 -18.43
N ILE A 162 -15.41 2.11 -18.92
CA ILE A 162 -14.45 2.95 -18.17
C ILE A 162 -15.05 4.21 -17.50
N LEU A 163 -16.25 4.64 -17.90
CA LEU A 163 -16.86 5.88 -17.42
C LEU A 163 -17.66 5.70 -16.12
N ASP A 164 -17.95 4.47 -15.70
CA ASP A 164 -18.70 4.21 -14.47
C ASP A 164 -17.83 3.77 -13.28
N ASP A 165 -16.51 3.65 -13.49
CA ASP A 165 -15.55 3.38 -12.44
C ASP A 165 -15.43 4.55 -11.45
N THR A 166 -15.51 4.22 -10.16
CA THR A 166 -15.03 5.09 -9.08
C THR A 166 -13.86 4.42 -8.40
N GLY A 167 -12.93 5.18 -7.81
CA GLY A 167 -11.74 4.59 -7.20
C GLY A 167 -10.79 5.66 -6.71
N ILE A 168 -9.59 5.69 -7.27
CA ILE A 168 -8.61 6.75 -7.02
C ILE A 168 -9.04 8.01 -7.79
N GLY A 169 -9.55 9.01 -7.08
CA GLY A 169 -9.87 10.32 -7.63
C GLY A 169 -8.62 11.20 -7.81
N THR A 170 -7.73 11.19 -6.82
CA THR A 170 -6.38 11.78 -6.90
C THR A 170 -5.42 11.01 -6.00
N ILE A 171 -4.14 10.96 -6.37
CA ILE A 171 -3.09 10.38 -5.51
C ILE A 171 -1.77 11.16 -5.63
N THR A 172 -1.08 11.29 -4.49
CA THR A 172 0.28 11.83 -4.40
C THR A 172 1.14 10.81 -3.69
N GLY A 173 2.21 10.37 -4.35
CA GLY A 173 3.02 9.28 -3.82
C GLY A 173 4.03 8.72 -4.81
N ASP A 174 4.80 7.75 -4.35
CA ASP A 174 5.60 6.87 -5.19
C ASP A 174 4.99 5.47 -5.22
N LEU A 175 4.80 4.96 -6.44
CA LEU A 175 4.12 3.69 -6.73
C LEU A 175 5.05 2.83 -7.57
N ASN A 176 5.40 1.66 -7.06
CA ASN A 176 6.09 0.63 -7.82
C ASN A 176 5.08 -0.46 -8.16
N ILE A 177 4.70 -0.52 -9.43
CA ILE A 177 3.60 -1.33 -9.93
C ILE A 177 4.18 -2.48 -10.75
N SER A 178 3.70 -3.68 -10.45
CA SER A 178 3.93 -4.91 -11.20
C SER A 178 2.59 -5.44 -11.71
N VAL A 179 2.44 -5.48 -13.03
CA VAL A 179 1.28 -6.05 -13.71
C VAL A 179 1.62 -7.44 -14.23
N THR A 180 0.85 -8.45 -13.85
CA THR A 180 1.10 -9.85 -14.21
C THR A 180 -0.18 -10.59 -14.58
N ASP A 181 -0.05 -11.74 -15.25
CA ASP A 181 -1.14 -12.68 -15.57
C ASP A 181 -2.38 -12.01 -16.20
N SER A 182 -2.16 -11.00 -17.04
CA SER A 182 -3.22 -10.16 -17.60
C SER A 182 -3.58 -10.58 -19.02
N LYS A 183 -4.88 -10.55 -19.36
CA LYS A 183 -5.40 -10.91 -20.67
C LYS A 183 -6.33 -9.83 -21.24
N LEU A 184 -6.36 -9.77 -22.57
CA LEU A 184 -7.31 -9.03 -23.38
C LEU A 184 -8.27 -10.02 -24.02
N SER A 185 -9.55 -9.92 -23.68
CA SER A 185 -10.60 -10.84 -24.14
C SER A 185 -11.37 -10.32 -25.35
N ASN A 186 -11.23 -9.04 -25.70
CA ASN A 186 -11.98 -8.38 -26.77
C ASN A 186 -11.10 -7.46 -27.63
N GLY A 187 -10.09 -8.03 -28.27
CA GLY A 187 -9.25 -7.31 -29.23
C GLY A 187 -9.87 -7.26 -30.62
N CYS A 188 -9.69 -6.15 -31.33
CA CYS A 188 -10.12 -5.97 -32.71
C CYS A 188 -8.99 -5.38 -33.56
N VAL A 189 -8.56 -6.07 -34.61
CA VAL A 189 -7.70 -5.46 -35.64
C VAL A 189 -8.59 -4.84 -36.70
N ARG A 190 -8.46 -3.53 -36.89
CA ARG A 190 -9.28 -2.79 -37.85
C ARG A 190 -8.70 -2.85 -39.26
N LEU A 191 -9.44 -3.50 -40.16
CA LEU A 191 -9.30 -3.45 -41.62
C LEU A 191 -10.60 -2.87 -42.23
N LEU A 192 -11.08 -3.44 -43.34
CA LEU A 192 -12.44 -3.21 -43.85
C LEU A 192 -13.52 -3.75 -42.88
N VAL A 193 -13.17 -4.80 -42.14
CA VAL A 193 -13.98 -5.39 -41.07
C VAL A 193 -13.13 -5.53 -39.81
N CYS A 194 -13.78 -5.68 -38.65
CA CYS A 194 -13.11 -6.01 -37.40
C CYS A 194 -12.71 -7.49 -37.40
N LEU A 195 -11.41 -7.77 -37.28
CA LEU A 195 -10.91 -9.13 -37.05
C LEU A 195 -10.69 -9.35 -35.55
N PRO A 196 -11.48 -10.21 -34.89
CA PRO A 196 -11.40 -10.40 -33.45
C PRO A 196 -10.15 -11.20 -33.06
N PHE A 197 -9.55 -10.83 -31.95
CA PHE A 197 -8.46 -11.56 -31.32
C PHE A 197 -8.55 -11.50 -29.79
N THR A 198 -7.98 -12.50 -29.14
CA THR A 198 -7.63 -12.44 -27.71
C THR A 198 -6.11 -12.40 -27.56
N GLY A 199 -5.64 -11.88 -26.44
CA GLY A 199 -4.20 -11.84 -26.17
C GLY A 199 -3.87 -11.87 -24.69
N THR A 200 -2.60 -12.12 -24.39
CA THR A 200 -2.03 -12.03 -23.04
C THR A 200 -1.00 -10.92 -23.02
N LEU A 201 -0.94 -10.18 -21.92
CA LEU A 201 0.06 -9.15 -21.69
C LEU A 201 1.29 -9.78 -21.04
N ALA A 202 2.48 -9.42 -21.51
CA ALA A 202 3.72 -9.76 -20.83
C ALA A 202 3.79 -9.04 -19.47
N PRO A 203 4.51 -9.60 -18.47
CA PRO A 203 4.74 -8.91 -17.20
C PRO A 203 5.30 -7.50 -17.42
N TYR A 204 4.73 -6.52 -16.71
CA TYR A 204 5.09 -5.11 -16.84
C TYR A 204 5.39 -4.52 -15.48
N ASN A 205 6.55 -3.88 -15.34
CA ASN A 205 6.96 -3.22 -14.10
C ASN A 205 7.22 -1.74 -14.38
N THR A 206 6.72 -0.88 -13.51
CA THR A 206 6.97 0.57 -13.59
C THR A 206 7.06 1.18 -12.20
N SER A 207 7.91 2.20 -12.08
CA SER A 207 8.07 3.00 -10.87
C SER A 207 7.72 4.44 -11.21
N ILE A 208 6.67 4.96 -10.57
CA ILE A 208 6.17 6.31 -10.85
C ILE A 208 6.09 7.12 -9.57
N SER A 209 6.45 8.40 -9.67
CA SER A 209 6.20 9.39 -8.62
C SER A 209 5.16 10.37 -9.14
N VAL A 210 4.05 10.45 -8.42
CA VAL A 210 2.85 11.18 -8.85
C VAL A 210 2.50 12.27 -7.85
N ASN A 211 1.99 13.39 -8.35
CA ASN A 211 1.56 14.52 -7.53
C ASN A 211 0.14 14.94 -7.93
N ARG A 212 -0.83 14.65 -7.05
CA ARG A 212 -2.27 14.80 -7.32
C ARG A 212 -2.70 14.21 -8.68
N ALA A 213 -2.08 13.10 -9.08
CA ALA A 213 -2.37 12.48 -10.36
C ALA A 213 -3.76 11.86 -10.35
N LYS A 214 -4.46 12.01 -11.47
CA LYS A 214 -5.74 11.35 -11.78
C LYS A 214 -5.60 10.27 -12.83
N THR A 215 -4.53 10.37 -13.62
CA THR A 215 -4.22 9.50 -14.74
C THR A 215 -2.75 9.11 -14.67
N ILE A 216 -2.41 8.00 -15.33
CA ILE A 216 -1.04 7.56 -15.54
C ILE A 216 -0.84 7.19 -17.00
N ASP A 217 0.40 7.27 -17.46
CA ASP A 217 0.81 6.77 -18.76
C ASP A 217 1.49 5.41 -18.58
N LEU A 218 1.05 4.40 -19.33
CA LEU A 218 1.67 3.09 -19.40
C LEU A 218 2.31 2.95 -20.76
N THR A 219 3.64 2.95 -20.82
CA THR A 219 4.39 2.88 -22.08
C THR A 219 5.24 1.63 -22.16
N GLY A 220 5.42 1.10 -23.38
CA GLY A 220 6.29 -0.06 -23.61
C GLY A 220 5.66 -1.39 -23.24
N LEU A 221 4.33 -1.47 -23.18
CA LEU A 221 3.62 -2.74 -22.96
C LEU A 221 3.85 -3.69 -24.14
N GLN A 222 3.82 -4.98 -23.84
CA GLN A 222 3.96 -6.06 -24.83
C GLN A 222 2.80 -7.03 -24.67
N ALA A 223 2.18 -7.43 -25.78
CA ALA A 223 1.06 -8.36 -25.77
C ALA A 223 1.18 -9.39 -26.90
N THR A 224 0.77 -10.62 -26.63
CA THR A 224 0.83 -11.75 -27.59
C THR A 224 -0.56 -12.30 -27.85
N THR A 225 -0.93 -12.51 -29.10
CA THR A 225 -2.23 -13.08 -29.47
C THR A 225 -2.33 -14.57 -29.12
N THR A 226 -3.48 -14.99 -28.60
CA THR A 226 -3.71 -16.38 -28.11
C THR A 226 -4.84 -17.11 -28.84
N SER A 227 -5.84 -16.43 -29.37
CA SER A 227 -6.91 -17.02 -30.18
C SER A 227 -7.48 -15.99 -31.14
N VAL A 228 -7.84 -16.44 -32.35
CA VAL A 228 -8.03 -15.56 -33.51
C VAL A 228 -8.92 -16.21 -34.56
N VAL A 229 -9.80 -15.40 -35.17
CA VAL A 229 -10.48 -15.73 -36.43
C VAL A 229 -9.85 -14.86 -37.52
N GLY A 230 -9.01 -15.45 -38.38
CA GLY A 230 -8.39 -14.73 -39.50
C GLY A 230 -7.16 -13.88 -39.17
N PHE A 231 -6.56 -14.05 -37.99
CA PHE A 231 -5.31 -13.38 -37.57
C PHE A 231 -4.28 -14.43 -37.11
N PRO A 232 -2.96 -14.17 -37.10
CA PRO A 232 -1.97 -15.15 -36.62
C PRO A 232 -2.02 -15.33 -35.09
N ILE A 233 -1.93 -16.57 -34.60
CA ILE A 233 -1.68 -16.91 -33.19
C ILE A 233 -0.20 -16.67 -32.89
N GLY A 234 0.13 -16.22 -31.68
CA GLY A 234 1.51 -16.05 -31.22
C GLY A 234 2.18 -14.81 -31.78
N LEU A 235 1.40 -13.86 -32.32
CA LEU A 235 1.93 -12.58 -32.77
C LEU A 235 2.13 -11.67 -31.56
N THR A 236 3.38 -11.24 -31.33
CA THR A 236 3.72 -10.30 -30.27
C THR A 236 3.75 -8.87 -30.81
N LEU A 237 2.95 -8.00 -30.21
CA LEU A 237 2.99 -6.56 -30.40
C LEU A 237 3.83 -5.94 -29.28
N ASN A 238 4.80 -5.13 -29.66
CA ASN A 238 5.67 -4.40 -28.74
C ASN A 238 5.32 -2.91 -28.73
N ASN A 239 5.85 -2.19 -27.74
CA ASN A 239 5.76 -0.74 -27.67
C ASN A 239 4.30 -0.22 -27.67
N ILE A 240 3.42 -0.94 -26.97
CA ILE A 240 2.04 -0.52 -26.77
C ILE A 240 2.01 0.53 -25.66
N ASN A 241 1.34 1.65 -25.93
CA ASN A 241 1.24 2.79 -25.04
C ASN A 241 -0.23 3.10 -24.75
N VAL A 242 -0.59 3.15 -23.47
CA VAL A 242 -1.87 3.63 -22.96
C VAL A 242 -1.61 4.96 -22.29
N LEU A 243 -2.03 6.05 -22.92
CA LEU A 243 -1.84 7.40 -22.37
C LEU A 243 -3.09 7.84 -21.62
N ASN A 244 -2.91 8.59 -20.54
CA ASN A 244 -3.97 9.14 -19.70
C ASN A 244 -4.91 8.08 -19.13
N GLN A 245 -4.40 6.90 -18.77
CA GLN A 245 -5.19 5.85 -18.11
C GLN A 245 -5.72 6.39 -16.78
N PRO A 246 -7.05 6.53 -16.59
CA PRO A 246 -7.61 7.00 -15.34
C PRO A 246 -7.27 6.05 -14.19
N LEU A 247 -6.89 6.61 -13.05
CA LEU A 247 -6.65 5.83 -11.84
C LEU A 247 -7.97 5.41 -11.16
N SER A 248 -9.10 5.97 -11.58
CA SER A 248 -10.43 5.57 -11.10
C SER A 248 -10.76 4.11 -11.42
N THR A 249 -10.18 3.55 -12.49
CA THR A 249 -10.38 2.16 -12.95
C THR A 249 -9.55 1.13 -12.17
N VAL A 250 -8.71 1.59 -11.23
CA VAL A 250 -7.86 0.73 -10.42
C VAL A 250 -8.62 0.37 -9.14
N HIS A 251 -9.09 -0.88 -9.06
CA HIS A 251 -9.94 -1.32 -7.95
C HIS A 251 -9.23 -2.24 -6.95
N ARG A 252 -8.06 -2.77 -7.31
CA ARG A 252 -7.35 -3.76 -6.50
C ARG A 252 -5.86 -3.50 -6.55
N LEU A 253 -5.30 -3.17 -5.39
CA LEU A 253 -3.87 -2.99 -5.18
C LEU A 253 -3.41 -3.99 -4.13
N LEU A 254 -2.78 -5.07 -4.58
CA LEU A 254 -2.22 -6.08 -3.67
C LEU A 254 -0.89 -5.56 -3.12
N LEU A 255 -0.83 -5.38 -1.80
CA LEU A 255 0.35 -4.97 -1.04
C LEU A 255 1.20 -6.21 -0.74
N ALA A 256 1.98 -6.66 -1.72
CA ALA A 256 2.85 -7.83 -1.62
C ALA A 256 4.03 -7.73 -2.59
N LYS A 257 5.10 -8.50 -2.33
CA LYS A 257 6.23 -8.63 -3.26
C LYS A 257 5.95 -9.62 -4.39
N ASP A 258 5.04 -10.57 -4.18
CA ASP A 258 4.64 -11.57 -5.14
C ASP A 258 3.16 -11.43 -5.52
N LYS A 259 2.84 -11.82 -6.75
CA LYS A 259 1.47 -11.79 -7.30
C LYS A 259 0.48 -12.67 -6.56
N ASP A 260 0.96 -13.68 -5.84
CA ASP A 260 0.15 -14.66 -5.12
C ASP A 260 -0.15 -14.20 -3.67
N GLY A 261 0.38 -13.05 -3.24
CA GLY A 261 0.06 -12.46 -1.95
C GLY A 261 0.57 -13.25 -0.75
N ASN A 262 1.73 -13.89 -0.87
CA ASN A 262 2.35 -14.67 0.22
C ASN A 262 3.52 -13.97 0.88
N ILE A 263 4.16 -13.02 0.19
CA ILE A 263 5.36 -12.34 0.62
C ILE A 263 5.01 -10.87 0.94
N PRO A 264 5.06 -10.46 2.22
CA PRO A 264 4.79 -9.09 2.62
C PRO A 264 5.71 -8.07 1.91
N THR A 265 5.15 -6.92 1.56
CA THR A 265 5.95 -5.76 1.11
C THR A 265 6.58 -5.05 2.30
N SER A 266 7.80 -4.54 2.14
CA SER A 266 8.48 -3.68 3.12
C SER A 266 8.38 -2.21 2.71
N ASP A 267 8.74 -1.28 3.60
CA ASP A 267 8.92 0.16 3.29
C ASP A 267 7.64 0.92 2.87
N PHE A 268 6.47 0.33 3.11
CA PHE A 268 5.20 1.03 3.01
C PHE A 268 5.13 2.13 4.07
N TYR A 269 4.71 3.34 3.67
CA TYR A 269 4.37 4.40 4.62
C TYR A 269 3.37 5.41 4.03
N LEU A 270 2.63 6.06 4.92
CA LEU A 270 1.86 7.28 4.67
C LEU A 270 2.50 8.41 5.46
N SER A 271 2.70 9.56 4.83
CA SER A 271 3.40 10.71 5.43
C SER A 271 2.70 12.03 5.16
N LEU A 272 2.95 12.98 6.05
CA LEU A 272 2.55 14.37 5.95
C LEU A 272 3.76 15.23 6.30
N GLN A 273 4.14 16.15 5.42
CA GLN A 273 5.28 17.03 5.64
C GLN A 273 5.02 18.46 5.14
N SER A 274 5.63 19.45 5.79
CA SER A 274 5.56 20.86 5.39
C SER A 274 6.57 21.21 4.30
N MET A 275 7.64 20.42 4.17
CA MET A 275 8.69 20.58 3.17
C MET A 275 9.07 19.22 2.54
N PRO A 276 9.79 19.19 1.41
CA PRO A 276 10.26 17.93 0.84
C PRO A 276 11.18 17.17 1.80
N ILE A 277 10.93 15.88 2.00
CA ILE A 277 11.69 15.01 2.90
C ILE A 277 11.98 13.69 2.19
N THR A 278 13.24 13.26 2.23
CA THR A 278 13.62 11.90 1.82
C THR A 278 13.58 11.02 3.06
N TRP A 279 12.57 10.16 3.16
CA TRP A 279 12.42 9.24 4.27
C TRP A 279 13.32 8.00 4.09
N GLN A 280 13.93 7.52 5.16
CA GLN A 280 14.80 6.32 5.11
C GLN A 280 13.95 5.06 4.85
N LYS A 281 14.42 4.16 3.99
CA LYS A 281 13.91 2.78 3.89
C LYS A 281 14.31 1.99 5.14
N LEU A 282 13.38 1.22 5.69
CA LEU A 282 13.66 0.32 6.79
C LEU A 282 14.47 -0.90 6.33
N SER A 283 14.14 -1.43 5.15
CA SER A 283 14.72 -2.68 4.66
C SER A 283 16.22 -2.56 4.32
N SER A 284 16.63 -1.43 3.76
CA SER A 284 18.00 -1.17 3.30
C SER A 284 18.76 -0.16 4.16
N GLN A 285 18.07 0.57 5.05
CA GLN A 285 18.60 1.70 5.81
C GLN A 285 19.15 2.84 4.91
N SER A 286 18.76 2.86 3.63
CA SER A 286 19.16 3.87 2.66
C SER A 286 18.13 5.00 2.51
N PHE A 287 18.56 6.13 1.95
CA PHE A 287 17.74 7.27 1.59
C PHE A 287 17.57 7.40 0.07
N ASP A 288 17.34 6.27 -0.60
CA ASP A 288 17.18 6.19 -2.06
C ASP A 288 15.70 6.15 -2.50
N ASN A 289 14.77 6.47 -1.60
CA ASN A 289 13.38 6.72 -1.94
C ASN A 289 13.24 8.00 -2.77
N PRO A 290 12.21 8.09 -3.63
CA PRO A 290 11.73 9.38 -4.12
C PRO A 290 11.49 10.35 -2.95
N GLN A 291 11.87 11.61 -3.15
CA GLN A 291 11.67 12.64 -2.14
C GLN A 291 10.18 12.96 -1.99
N ALA A 292 9.61 12.69 -0.82
CA ALA A 292 8.22 12.97 -0.52
C ALA A 292 8.01 14.49 -0.50
N GLN A 293 7.10 14.99 -1.34
CA GLN A 293 6.82 16.42 -1.47
C GLN A 293 5.93 16.95 -0.34
N SER A 294 5.94 18.27 -0.10
CA SER A 294 5.04 18.90 0.89
C SER A 294 3.58 18.49 0.70
N GLY A 295 2.86 18.28 1.81
CA GLY A 295 1.50 17.74 1.83
C GLY A 295 1.47 16.26 2.21
N TRP A 296 0.36 15.58 1.90
CA TRP A 296 0.26 14.14 2.09
C TRP A 296 0.98 13.38 0.97
N TRP A 297 1.64 12.29 1.34
CA TRP A 297 2.38 11.42 0.44
C TRP A 297 2.27 9.97 0.88
N ILE A 298 1.97 9.08 -0.06
CA ILE A 298 1.95 7.62 0.17
C ILE A 298 3.09 6.94 -0.60
N SER A 299 3.80 6.03 0.05
CA SER A 299 4.82 5.18 -0.57
C SER A 299 4.30 3.75 -0.64
N LEU A 300 4.14 3.26 -1.87
CA LEU A 300 3.67 1.92 -2.19
C LEU A 300 4.77 1.18 -2.99
N PRO A 301 5.78 0.62 -2.31
CA PRO A 301 7.02 0.17 -2.94
C PRO A 301 6.92 -1.19 -3.66
N ASN A 302 5.87 -1.97 -3.41
CA ASN A 302 5.52 -3.14 -4.22
C ASN A 302 4.00 -3.26 -4.27
N LEU A 303 3.43 -2.96 -5.45
CA LEU A 303 2.03 -3.13 -5.76
C LEU A 303 1.88 -4.16 -6.87
N GLN A 304 1.13 -5.22 -6.58
CA GLN A 304 0.78 -6.21 -7.58
C GLN A 304 -0.62 -5.92 -8.12
N ILE A 305 -0.71 -5.90 -9.44
CA ILE A 305 -1.96 -5.86 -10.20
C ILE A 305 -1.96 -7.10 -11.08
N SER A 306 -2.68 -8.13 -10.67
CA SER A 306 -2.62 -9.44 -11.31
C SER A 306 -3.98 -9.89 -11.81
N ASN A 307 -3.99 -10.80 -12.78
CA ASN A 307 -5.21 -11.44 -13.29
C ASN A 307 -6.21 -10.44 -13.89
N LEU A 308 -5.74 -9.40 -14.58
CA LEU A 308 -6.62 -8.48 -15.31
C LEU A 308 -7.30 -9.21 -16.46
N ASP A 309 -8.60 -8.95 -16.63
CA ASP A 309 -9.40 -9.44 -17.75
C ASP A 309 -10.04 -8.25 -18.47
N ILE A 310 -9.31 -7.68 -19.43
CA ILE A 310 -9.77 -6.52 -20.18
C ILE A 310 -10.85 -6.98 -21.17
N LYS A 311 -12.11 -6.62 -20.89
CA LYS A 311 -13.28 -7.00 -21.70
C LYS A 311 -13.77 -5.89 -22.62
N GLN A 312 -13.45 -4.64 -22.27
CA GLN A 312 -13.66 -3.51 -23.17
C GLN A 312 -13.00 -3.79 -24.52
N GLN A 313 -13.69 -3.46 -25.60
CA GLN A 313 -13.14 -3.65 -26.94
C GLN A 313 -11.92 -2.74 -27.17
N VAL A 314 -10.79 -3.35 -27.53
CA VAL A 314 -9.57 -2.63 -27.91
C VAL A 314 -9.39 -2.72 -29.41
N GLU A 315 -9.54 -1.59 -30.09
CA GLU A 315 -9.31 -1.49 -31.53
C GLU A 315 -7.87 -1.05 -31.83
N VAL A 316 -7.19 -1.78 -32.72
CA VAL A 316 -5.84 -1.46 -33.21
C VAL A 316 -5.87 -1.42 -34.74
N ALA A 317 -5.35 -0.36 -35.35
CA ALA A 317 -5.29 -0.28 -36.80
C ALA A 317 -4.29 -1.30 -37.38
N ALA A 318 -4.61 -1.91 -38.52
CA ALA A 318 -3.70 -2.86 -39.15
C ALA A 318 -2.35 -2.23 -39.56
N SER A 319 -2.33 -0.93 -39.88
CA SER A 319 -1.09 -0.17 -40.11
C SER A 319 -0.19 -0.16 -38.89
N ASP A 320 -0.77 -0.04 -37.69
CA ASP A 320 -0.04 0.05 -36.43
C ASP A 320 0.50 -1.33 -36.03
N VAL A 321 -0.26 -2.39 -36.31
CA VAL A 321 0.21 -3.78 -36.19
C VAL A 321 1.43 -4.01 -37.08
N ILE A 322 1.36 -3.66 -38.36
CA ILE A 322 2.47 -3.82 -39.31
C ILE A 322 3.67 -2.96 -38.90
N GLY A 323 3.42 -1.70 -38.53
CA GLY A 323 4.45 -0.76 -38.09
C GLY A 323 5.14 -1.20 -36.80
N GLY A 324 4.39 -1.69 -35.82
CA GLY A 324 4.90 -2.21 -34.56
C GLY A 324 5.77 -3.45 -34.74
N ILE A 325 5.38 -4.37 -35.63
CA ILE A 325 6.12 -5.61 -35.87
C ILE A 325 7.39 -5.38 -36.70
N LEU A 326 7.28 -4.63 -37.81
CA LEU A 326 8.40 -4.46 -38.74
C LEU A 326 9.38 -3.38 -38.31
N PHE A 327 8.90 -2.35 -37.61
CA PHE A 327 9.67 -1.14 -37.33
C PHE A 327 9.63 -0.70 -35.86
N ASN A 328 9.05 -1.50 -34.96
CA ASN A 328 8.89 -1.18 -33.53
C ASN A 328 8.21 0.18 -33.28
N GLN A 329 7.31 0.59 -34.18
CA GLN A 329 6.56 1.84 -34.03
C GLN A 329 5.67 1.79 -32.79
N PRO A 330 5.50 2.91 -32.07
CA PRO A 330 4.61 2.97 -30.92
C PRO A 330 3.16 2.74 -31.35
N ILE A 331 2.48 1.85 -30.65
CA ILE A 331 1.05 1.57 -30.84
C ILE A 331 0.30 2.27 -29.71
N TYR A 332 -0.57 3.22 -30.05
CA TYR A 332 -1.37 3.92 -29.04
C TYR A 332 -2.76 3.30 -28.99
N ILE A 333 -3.19 2.95 -27.78
CA ILE A 333 -4.57 2.51 -27.53
C ILE A 333 -5.24 3.45 -26.53
N ASN A 334 -6.56 3.54 -26.63
CA ASN A 334 -7.36 4.35 -25.71
C ASN A 334 -7.26 3.79 -24.28
N PRO A 335 -7.50 4.63 -23.26
CA PRO A 335 -7.71 4.16 -21.89
C PRO A 335 -8.75 3.05 -21.81
N LEU A 336 -8.54 2.17 -20.83
CA LEU A 336 -9.26 0.91 -20.71
C LEU A 336 -9.87 0.76 -19.32
N ASP A 337 -11.04 0.14 -19.26
CA ASP A 337 -11.45 -0.58 -18.06
C ASP A 337 -10.51 -1.79 -17.85
N LEU A 338 -10.00 -1.95 -16.64
CA LEU A 338 -9.06 -3.02 -16.28
C LEU A 338 -9.76 -4.37 -16.00
N GLY A 339 -11.10 -4.40 -16.08
CA GLY A 339 -11.97 -5.54 -15.81
C GLY A 339 -11.96 -5.98 -14.34
N GLN A 340 -11.49 -5.11 -13.45
CA GLN A 340 -11.37 -5.41 -12.03
C GLN A 340 -12.65 -5.07 -11.29
N LYS A 341 -12.99 -5.88 -10.29
CA LYS A 341 -14.00 -5.51 -9.28
C LYS A 341 -13.34 -5.44 -7.91
N PRO A 342 -13.67 -4.43 -7.09
CA PRO A 342 -13.15 -4.35 -5.72
C PRO A 342 -13.62 -5.58 -4.94
N ALA A 343 -12.76 -6.09 -4.05
CA ALA A 343 -13.20 -7.15 -3.13
C ALA A 343 -14.19 -6.56 -2.12
N GLN A 344 -15.28 -7.29 -1.88
CA GLN A 344 -16.29 -6.95 -0.89
C GLN A 344 -15.78 -7.35 0.50
N ASN A 345 -15.63 -6.36 1.37
CA ASN A 345 -15.18 -6.58 2.73
C ASN A 345 -16.37 -6.71 3.71
N CYS A 346 -16.95 -7.90 3.72
CA CYS A 346 -17.98 -8.32 4.68
C CYS A 346 -17.40 -9.30 5.74
N TYR A 347 -16.08 -9.30 5.90
CA TYR A 347 -15.37 -10.22 6.80
C TYR A 347 -15.38 -9.71 8.25
N GLY A 348 -15.38 -10.63 9.21
CA GLY A 348 -15.39 -10.33 10.64
C GLY A 348 -16.78 -10.16 11.26
N SER A 349 -16.81 -9.90 12.57
CA SER A 349 -18.03 -9.74 13.37
C SER A 349 -18.70 -8.38 13.20
N LEU A 350 -17.93 -7.38 12.79
CA LEU A 350 -18.41 -6.04 12.44
C LEU A 350 -18.70 -6.00 10.94
N LYS A 351 -19.88 -6.49 10.54
CA LYS A 351 -20.31 -6.46 9.14
C LYS A 351 -20.56 -5.02 8.71
N PHE A 352 -19.60 -4.41 8.03
CA PHE A 352 -19.83 -3.18 7.27
C PHE A 352 -20.07 -3.57 5.81
N CYS A 353 -21.29 -4.05 5.55
CA CYS A 353 -21.88 -4.14 4.22
C CYS A 353 -23.06 -3.14 4.22
#